data_AF-A0A7S1MQB4-F1
#
_entry.id   AF-A0A7S1MQB4-F1
#
_cell.length_a   1.000
_cell.length_b   1.000
_cell.length_c   1.000
_cell.angle_alpha   90.00
_cell.angle_beta   90.00
_cell.angle_gamma   90.00
#
_symmetry.space_group_name_H-M   'P 1'
#
loop_
_entity.id
_entity.type
_entity.pdbx_description
1 polymer ?
#
loop_
_entity_poly.entity_id
_entity_poly.type
_entity_poly.pdbx_seq_one_letter_code
_entity_poly.pdbx_strand_id
1 'polypeptide(L)'
;MIKMFEGLGLKRGITIRYATYDWRKYGDPCWEEEWFPKLRELVENTAKISGRAVKIGCHSMGCPLVHNFFNTVDAEWKQKYISDFIAAGAPFAGAPQILQNFIQGPSYALLPMVVSMLGRATVLSMPGFFTLLPSRLANAWPEDMEFVTTPWKTYAIDSLYDGSFYSDVEAPEEEDGEALK
;
A
#
# COMPACT_ATOMS: atom_id res chain seq x y z
N MET A 1 -0.75 -4.76 20.48
CA MET A 1 -0.24 -6.01 19.85
C MET A 1 1.03 -6.53 20.52
N ILE A 2 2.16 -5.82 20.52
CA ILE A 2 3.43 -6.39 21.01
C ILE A 2 3.39 -6.83 22.48
N LYS A 3 2.82 -6.03 23.39
CA LYS A 3 2.67 -6.42 24.80
C LYS A 3 1.90 -7.73 25.00
N MET A 4 0.93 -8.01 24.12
CA MET A 4 0.17 -9.26 24.15
C MET A 4 1.07 -10.44 23.78
N PHE A 5 1.89 -10.31 22.74
CA PHE A 5 2.86 -11.34 22.36
C PHE A 5 3.93 -11.58 23.44
N GLU A 6 4.38 -10.52 24.09
CA GLU A 6 5.28 -10.64 25.25
C GLU A 6 4.61 -11.41 26.40
N GLY A 7 3.33 -11.15 26.67
CA GLY A 7 2.54 -11.92 27.65
C GLY A 7 2.37 -13.40 27.29
N LEU A 8 2.50 -13.76 26.01
CA LEU A 8 2.53 -15.15 25.53
C LEU A 8 3.95 -15.77 25.52
N GLY A 9 4.95 -15.06 26.06
CA GLY A 9 6.33 -15.54 26.17
C GLY A 9 7.22 -15.28 24.95
N LEU A 10 6.73 -14.54 23.94
CA LEU A 10 7.56 -14.12 22.82
C LEU A 10 8.48 -12.95 23.22
N LYS A 11 9.68 -12.86 22.63
CA LYS A 11 10.73 -11.90 23.00
C LYS A 11 11.06 -10.96 21.84
N ARG A 12 11.01 -9.65 22.08
CA ARG A 12 11.41 -8.62 21.10
C ARG A 12 12.84 -8.82 20.64
N GLY A 13 13.10 -8.59 19.36
CA GLY A 13 14.42 -8.74 18.74
C GLY A 13 14.84 -10.19 18.52
N ILE A 14 14.15 -11.16 19.12
CA ILE A 14 14.47 -12.60 19.04
C ILE A 14 13.36 -13.33 18.28
N THR A 15 12.19 -13.52 18.91
CA THR A 15 11.04 -14.22 18.31
C THR A 15 9.95 -13.26 17.81
N ILE A 16 10.01 -11.98 18.20
CA ILE A 16 9.24 -10.88 17.60
C ILE A 16 10.23 -9.94 16.94
N ARG A 17 10.24 -9.89 15.61
CA ARG A 17 11.13 -9.01 14.84
C ARG A 17 10.33 -8.16 13.86
N TYR A 18 10.86 -6.99 13.56
CA TYR A 18 10.18 -5.98 12.75
C TYR A 18 10.89 -5.86 11.40
N ALA A 19 10.12 -5.93 10.33
CA ALA A 19 10.56 -5.58 8.99
C ALA A 19 10.14 -4.14 8.69
N THR A 20 10.90 -3.17 9.19
CA THR A 20 10.66 -1.75 8.90
C THR A 20 11.10 -1.41 7.47
N TYR A 21 10.41 -0.46 6.83
CA TYR A 21 10.67 -0.09 5.44
C TYR A 21 10.34 1.38 5.17
N ASP A 22 10.91 1.93 4.09
CA ASP A 22 10.54 3.25 3.59
C ASP A 22 9.27 3.13 2.76
N TRP A 23 8.13 3.33 3.40
CA TRP A 23 6.81 3.18 2.81
C TRP A 23 6.54 4.14 1.65
N ARG A 24 7.33 5.22 1.52
CA ARG A 24 7.23 6.15 0.39
C ARG A 24 7.73 5.51 -0.90
N LYS A 25 8.68 4.58 -0.79
CA LYS A 25 9.37 3.93 -1.92
C LYS A 25 8.76 2.61 -2.35
N TYR A 26 7.72 2.13 -1.68
CA TYR A 26 7.04 0.91 -2.14
C TYR A 26 6.53 1.12 -3.59
N GLY A 27 6.73 0.14 -4.47
CA GLY A 27 6.46 0.27 -5.91
C GLY A 27 7.63 0.82 -6.73
N ASP A 28 8.72 1.27 -6.11
CA ASP A 28 9.99 1.54 -6.79
C ASP A 28 10.77 0.22 -6.96
N PRO A 29 10.96 -0.28 -8.19
CA PRO A 29 11.62 -1.57 -8.42
C PRO A 29 13.06 -1.60 -7.90
N CYS A 30 13.79 -0.49 -7.99
CA CYS A 30 15.17 -0.40 -7.52
C CYS A 30 15.23 -0.55 -5.99
N TRP A 31 14.27 0.04 -5.28
CA TRP A 31 14.19 -0.09 -3.84
C TRP A 31 13.76 -1.49 -3.39
N GLU A 32 12.83 -2.13 -4.11
CA GLU A 32 12.37 -3.48 -3.82
C GLU A 32 13.49 -4.52 -3.98
N GLU A 33 14.33 -4.39 -5.01
CA GLU A 33 15.52 -5.23 -5.22
C GLU A 33 16.50 -5.16 -4.05
N GLU A 34 16.57 -4.03 -3.33
CA GLU A 34 17.42 -3.89 -2.14
C GLU A 34 16.75 -4.37 -0.84
N TRP A 35 15.42 -4.22 -0.72
CA TRP A 35 14.70 -4.48 0.54
C TRP A 35 14.23 -5.92 0.67
N PHE A 36 13.77 -6.56 -0.41
CA PHE A 36 13.32 -7.95 -0.39
C PHE A 36 14.39 -8.95 0.06
N PRO A 37 15.67 -8.86 -0.35
CA PRO A 37 16.72 -9.71 0.19
C PRO A 37 16.89 -9.57 1.71
N LYS A 38 16.73 -8.36 2.26
CA LYS A 38 16.81 -8.10 3.70
C LYS A 38 15.62 -8.73 4.45
N LEU A 39 14.42 -8.68 3.87
CA LEU A 39 13.25 -9.37 4.42
C LEU A 39 13.44 -10.90 4.42
N ARG A 40 13.96 -11.45 3.31
CA ARG A 40 14.29 -12.88 3.21
C ARG A 40 15.28 -13.30 4.29
N GLU A 41 16.39 -12.58 4.42
CA GLU A 41 17.40 -12.84 5.45
C GLU A 41 16.82 -12.73 6.86
N LEU A 42 15.96 -11.75 7.12
CA LEU A 42 15.28 -11.59 8.39
C LEU A 42 14.43 -12.82 8.72
N VAL A 43 13.67 -13.34 7.76
CA VAL A 43 12.84 -14.53 7.92
C VAL A 43 13.72 -15.76 8.19
N GLU A 44 14.74 -15.99 7.37
CA GLU A 44 15.64 -17.15 7.52
C GLU A 44 16.35 -17.15 8.87
N ASN A 45 16.87 -16.00 9.31
CA ASN A 45 17.50 -15.85 10.61
C ASN A 45 16.52 -16.06 11.77
N THR A 46 15.29 -15.57 11.65
CA THR A 46 14.25 -15.77 12.67
C THR A 46 13.84 -17.23 12.76
N ALA A 47 13.73 -17.92 11.63
CA ALA A 47 13.44 -19.34 11.59
C ALA A 47 14.56 -20.16 12.22
N LYS A 48 15.81 -19.84 11.91
CA LYS A 48 17.00 -20.49 12.49
C LYS A 48 17.07 -20.33 14.01
N ILE A 49 16.85 -19.12 14.53
CA ILE A 49 16.89 -18.84 15.97
C ILE A 49 15.74 -19.54 16.72
N SER A 50 14.55 -19.59 16.12
CA SER A 50 13.37 -20.19 16.75
C SER A 50 13.24 -21.70 16.54
N GLY A 51 13.98 -22.26 15.58
CA GLY A 51 13.86 -23.67 15.16
C GLY A 51 12.52 -23.99 14.49
N ARG A 52 11.79 -22.97 14.00
CA ARG A 52 10.43 -23.12 13.45
C ARG A 52 10.23 -22.16 12.27
N ALA A 53 9.28 -22.48 11.39
CA ALA A 53 8.82 -21.54 10.37
C ALA A 53 8.19 -20.28 10.99
N VAL A 54 8.33 -19.14 10.32
CA VAL A 54 7.94 -17.81 10.77
C VAL A 54 6.48 -17.52 10.42
N LYS A 55 5.78 -16.82 11.32
CA LYS A 55 4.49 -16.19 11.02
C LYS A 55 4.75 -14.75 10.61
N ILE A 56 4.30 -14.34 9.42
CA ILE A 56 4.44 -12.95 8.97
C ILE A 56 3.10 -12.24 9.17
N GLY A 57 3.10 -11.25 10.06
CA GLY A 57 1.99 -10.32 10.24
C GLY A 57 2.27 -9.00 9.53
N CYS A 58 1.26 -8.48 8.83
CA CYS A 58 1.32 -7.19 8.16
C CYS A 58 0.06 -6.36 8.46
N HIS A 59 0.15 -5.06 8.23
CA HIS A 59 -0.97 -4.13 8.36
C HIS A 59 -1.01 -3.18 7.16
N SER A 60 -2.21 -2.93 6.65
CA SER A 60 -2.46 -1.95 5.58
C SER A 60 -1.51 -2.19 4.40
N MET A 61 -0.82 -1.16 3.89
CA MET A 61 0.13 -1.22 2.77
C MET A 61 1.29 -2.22 2.96
N GLY A 62 1.63 -2.58 4.20
CA GLY A 62 2.63 -3.62 4.44
C GLY A 62 2.20 -5.00 3.93
N CYS A 63 0.89 -5.24 3.77
CA CYS A 63 0.37 -6.51 3.29
C CYS A 63 0.57 -6.74 1.79
N PRO A 64 0.19 -5.82 0.88
CA PRO A 64 0.54 -5.97 -0.53
C PRO A 64 2.05 -5.97 -0.75
N LEU A 65 2.86 -5.25 0.04
CA LEU A 65 4.33 -5.33 -0.01
C LEU A 65 4.84 -6.75 0.28
N VAL A 66 4.39 -7.36 1.39
CA VAL A 66 4.77 -8.75 1.74
C VAL A 66 4.24 -9.75 0.72
N HIS A 67 3.04 -9.51 0.19
CA HIS A 67 2.49 -10.33 -0.89
C HIS A 67 3.35 -10.24 -2.17
N ASN A 68 3.83 -9.03 -2.52
CA ASN A 68 4.75 -8.84 -3.63
C ASN A 68 6.06 -9.61 -3.41
N PHE A 69 6.64 -9.51 -2.21
CA PHE A 69 7.80 -10.32 -1.81
C PHE A 69 7.56 -11.83 -1.98
N PHE A 70 6.37 -12.35 -1.65
CA PHE A 70 6.06 -13.77 -1.84
C PHE A 70 6.02 -14.22 -3.30
N ASN A 71 5.89 -13.29 -4.25
CA ASN A 71 5.99 -13.57 -5.68
C ASN A 71 7.45 -13.60 -6.17
N THR A 72 8.40 -13.11 -5.37
CA THR A 72 9.84 -13.15 -5.71
C THR A 72 10.57 -14.37 -5.13
N VAL A 73 9.89 -15.20 -4.33
CA VAL A 73 10.44 -16.42 -3.72
C VAL A 73 9.72 -17.66 -4.22
N ASP A 74 10.46 -18.75 -4.37
CA ASP A 74 9.92 -20.02 -4.82
C ASP A 74 9.02 -20.71 -3.76
N ALA A 75 8.28 -21.72 -4.20
CA ALA A 75 7.35 -22.45 -3.36
C ALA A 75 8.05 -23.26 -2.24
N GLU A 76 9.24 -23.81 -2.51
CA GLU A 76 10.01 -24.59 -1.55
C GLU A 76 10.47 -23.71 -0.37
N TRP A 77 10.96 -22.51 -0.68
CA TRP A 77 11.35 -21.50 0.31
C TRP A 77 10.16 -21.11 1.19
N LYS A 78 8.99 -20.84 0.58
CA LYS A 78 7.77 -20.50 1.32
C LYS A 78 7.36 -21.64 2.25
N GLN A 79 7.33 -22.88 1.75
CA GLN A 79 6.98 -24.06 2.55
C GLN A 79 7.96 -24.30 3.71
N LYS A 80 9.24 -24.02 3.51
CA LYS A 80 10.28 -24.19 4.52
C LYS A 80 10.24 -23.13 5.62
N TYR A 81 10.02 -21.86 5.25
CA TYR A 81 10.24 -20.73 6.17
C TYR A 81 8.98 -20.03 6.64
N ILE A 82 7.84 -20.20 5.99
CA ILE A 82 6.60 -19.48 6.33
C ILE A 82 5.55 -20.47 6.83
N SER A 83 5.01 -20.22 8.02
CA SER A 83 3.89 -20.99 8.58
C SER A 83 2.54 -20.33 8.32
N ASP A 84 2.46 -19.01 8.52
CA ASP A 84 1.22 -18.25 8.38
C ASP A 84 1.50 -16.86 7.78
N PHE A 85 0.57 -16.40 6.94
CA PHE A 85 0.49 -15.01 6.48
C PHE A 85 -0.77 -14.36 7.07
N ILE A 86 -0.56 -13.40 7.97
CA ILE A 86 -1.64 -12.74 8.73
C ILE A 86 -1.77 -11.31 8.21
N ALA A 87 -2.80 -11.08 7.39
CA ALA A 87 -3.05 -9.80 6.75
C ALA A 87 -4.16 -9.01 7.47
N ALA A 88 -3.82 -7.86 8.05
CA ALA A 88 -4.77 -6.99 8.74
C ALA A 88 -5.05 -5.72 7.92
N GLY A 89 -6.30 -5.52 7.48
CA GLY A 89 -6.72 -4.34 6.73
C GLY A 89 -5.99 -4.17 5.40
N ALA A 90 -5.75 -5.27 4.68
CA ALA A 90 -4.91 -5.30 3.49
C ALA A 90 -5.64 -4.77 2.24
N PRO A 91 -5.17 -3.68 1.61
CA PRO A 91 -5.73 -3.16 0.36
C PRO A 91 -5.15 -3.90 -0.84
N PHE A 92 -5.38 -5.22 -0.96
CA PHE A 92 -4.80 -6.02 -2.05
C PHE A 92 -5.21 -5.56 -3.45
N ALA A 93 -6.45 -5.06 -3.60
CA ALA A 93 -6.96 -4.50 -4.84
C ALA A 93 -6.94 -2.95 -4.85
N GLY A 94 -6.16 -2.34 -3.98
CA GLY A 94 -6.14 -0.89 -3.76
C GLY A 94 -7.21 -0.39 -2.80
N ALA A 95 -7.28 0.93 -2.65
CA ALA A 95 -8.20 1.64 -1.78
C ALA A 95 -8.71 2.93 -2.49
N PRO A 96 -10.02 3.07 -2.77
CA PRO A 96 -10.57 4.20 -3.50
C PRO A 96 -10.33 5.55 -2.83
N GLN A 97 -10.18 5.55 -1.49
CA GLN A 97 -9.87 6.75 -0.71
C GLN A 97 -8.55 7.41 -1.14
N ILE A 98 -7.65 6.68 -1.81
CA ILE A 98 -6.43 7.25 -2.36
C ILE A 98 -6.72 8.28 -3.45
N LEU A 99 -7.79 8.14 -4.21
CA LEU A 99 -8.17 9.11 -5.26
C LEU A 99 -8.44 10.51 -4.68
N GLN A 100 -8.96 10.58 -3.45
CA GLN A 100 -9.11 11.84 -2.73
C GLN A 100 -7.75 12.51 -2.47
N ASN A 101 -6.70 11.74 -2.17
CA ASN A 101 -5.35 12.28 -1.99
C ASN A 101 -4.78 12.84 -3.30
N PHE A 102 -5.16 12.25 -4.45
CA PHE A 102 -4.79 12.77 -5.77
C PHE A 102 -5.48 14.09 -6.09
N ILE A 103 -6.72 14.27 -5.63
CA ILE A 103 -7.51 15.47 -5.85
C ILE A 103 -7.04 16.60 -4.92
N GLN A 104 -7.18 16.41 -3.61
CA GLN A 104 -7.05 17.47 -2.60
C GLN A 104 -5.90 17.27 -1.60
N GLY A 105 -5.11 16.21 -1.74
CA GLY A 105 -4.06 15.85 -0.79
C GLY A 105 -4.60 15.15 0.47
N PRO A 106 -3.71 14.88 1.46
CA PRO A 106 -4.05 14.05 2.61
C PRO A 106 -5.14 14.71 3.46
N SER A 107 -6.25 14.01 3.66
CA SER A 107 -7.37 14.48 4.48
C SER A 107 -7.29 13.93 5.89
N TYR A 108 -7.17 14.82 6.88
CA TYR A 108 -7.34 14.49 8.29
C TYR A 108 -8.46 15.35 8.84
N ALA A 109 -9.30 14.81 9.73
CA ALA A 109 -10.54 15.44 10.19
C ALA A 109 -10.40 16.86 10.78
N LEU A 110 -9.18 17.31 11.09
CA LEU A 110 -8.88 18.63 11.65
C LEU A 110 -7.92 19.48 10.79
N LEU A 111 -7.51 18.99 9.61
CA LEU A 111 -6.63 19.75 8.72
C LEU A 111 -7.46 20.66 7.80
N PRO A 112 -7.23 21.99 7.77
CA PRO A 112 -7.85 22.84 6.77
C PRO A 112 -7.48 22.42 5.36
N MET A 113 -8.43 22.48 4.42
CA MET A 113 -8.26 22.04 3.03
C MET A 113 -7.03 22.68 2.35
N VAL A 114 -6.76 23.97 2.61
CA VAL A 114 -5.56 24.66 2.08
C VAL A 114 -4.25 23.99 2.50
N VAL A 115 -4.21 23.44 3.73
CA VAL A 115 -3.03 22.73 4.24
C VAL A 115 -2.92 21.33 3.61
N SER A 116 -4.06 20.66 3.37
CA SER A 116 -4.08 19.39 2.64
C SER A 116 -3.59 19.56 1.19
N MET A 117 -4.02 20.62 0.51
CA MET A 117 -3.59 20.95 -0.86
C MET A 117 -2.08 21.19 -0.97
N LEU A 118 -1.46 21.86 0.02
CA LEU A 118 -0.01 22.01 0.08
C LEU A 118 0.71 20.66 0.23
N GLY A 119 0.12 19.72 0.97
CA GLY A 119 0.65 18.36 1.16
C GLY A 119 0.45 17.43 -0.05
N ARG A 120 -0.41 17.80 -1.00
CA ARG A 120 -0.75 16.99 -2.17
C ARG A 120 0.48 16.65 -3.01
N ALA A 121 1.31 17.64 -3.36
CA ALA A 121 2.52 17.43 -4.14
C ALA A 121 3.50 16.46 -3.44
N THR A 122 3.56 16.52 -2.10
CA THR A 122 4.36 15.59 -1.30
C THR A 122 3.83 14.17 -1.40
N VAL A 123 2.51 13.96 -1.28
CA VAL A 123 1.90 12.62 -1.44
C VAL A 123 2.14 12.07 -2.85
N LEU A 124 1.96 12.89 -3.88
CA LEU A 124 2.15 12.47 -5.27
C LEU A 124 3.61 12.23 -5.66
N SER A 125 4.56 12.72 -4.85
CA SER A 125 5.98 12.38 -5.03
C SER A 125 6.37 11.00 -4.48
N MET A 126 5.45 10.29 -3.84
CA MET A 126 5.70 9.01 -3.16
C MET A 126 5.11 7.83 -3.95
N PRO A 127 5.93 7.00 -4.62
CA PRO A 127 5.47 5.80 -5.32
C PRO A 127 4.53 4.91 -4.52
N GLY A 128 4.72 4.81 -3.19
CA GLY A 128 3.89 3.98 -2.31
C GLY A 128 2.39 4.26 -2.43
N PHE A 129 1.98 5.51 -2.66
CA PHE A 129 0.56 5.85 -2.82
C PHE A 129 -0.03 5.33 -4.13
N PHE A 130 0.77 5.21 -5.19
CA PHE A 130 0.33 4.69 -6.47
C PHE A 130 0.07 3.18 -6.40
N THR A 131 0.81 2.46 -5.54
CA THR A 131 0.56 1.03 -5.30
C THR A 131 -0.80 0.73 -4.67
N LEU A 132 -1.45 1.76 -4.13
CA LEU A 132 -2.75 1.66 -3.46
C LEU A 132 -3.92 2.10 -4.34
N LEU A 133 -3.67 2.47 -5.61
CA LEU A 133 -4.74 2.78 -6.56
C LEU A 133 -5.65 1.56 -6.77
N PRO A 134 -6.97 1.74 -6.92
CA PRO A 134 -7.87 0.66 -7.30
C PRO A 134 -7.35 -0.09 -8.52
N SER A 135 -7.24 -1.42 -8.41
CA SER A 135 -6.74 -2.27 -9.47
C SER A 135 -7.79 -3.28 -9.94
N ARG A 136 -7.65 -3.78 -11.17
CA ARG A 136 -8.53 -4.83 -11.73
C ARG A 136 -8.29 -6.22 -11.12
N LEU A 137 -7.59 -6.30 -10.00
CA LEU A 137 -7.25 -7.57 -9.36
C LEU A 137 -8.54 -8.32 -8.98
N ALA A 138 -8.70 -9.53 -9.53
CA ALA A 138 -9.75 -10.48 -9.20
C ALA A 138 -11.19 -9.89 -9.22
N ASN A 139 -11.45 -8.90 -10.09
CA ASN A 139 -12.73 -8.19 -10.17
C ASN A 139 -13.21 -7.66 -8.80
N ALA A 140 -12.26 -7.19 -7.97
CA ALA A 140 -12.56 -6.67 -6.63
C ALA A 140 -13.46 -5.43 -6.63
N TRP A 141 -13.54 -4.73 -7.77
CA TRP A 141 -14.39 -3.58 -7.99
C TRP A 141 -15.42 -3.91 -9.08
N PRO A 142 -16.70 -3.55 -8.90
CA PRO A 142 -17.68 -3.59 -9.99
C PRO A 142 -17.21 -2.73 -11.18
N GLU A 143 -17.45 -3.19 -12.40
CA GLU A 143 -17.05 -2.46 -13.62
C GLU A 143 -17.74 -1.10 -13.73
N ASP A 144 -18.97 -1.01 -13.22
CA ASP A 144 -19.81 0.20 -13.17
C ASP A 144 -19.61 1.03 -11.90
N MET A 145 -18.64 0.69 -11.04
CA MET A 145 -18.37 1.48 -9.84
C MET A 145 -17.85 2.87 -10.21
N GLU A 146 -18.63 3.88 -9.84
CA GLU A 146 -18.24 5.28 -9.92
C GLU A 146 -17.36 5.62 -8.71
N PHE A 147 -16.06 5.81 -8.94
CA PHE A 147 -15.11 6.15 -7.87
C PHE A 147 -15.12 7.64 -7.51
N VAL A 148 -15.24 8.50 -8.53
CA VAL A 148 -15.31 9.95 -8.37
C VAL A 148 -16.38 10.47 -9.30
N THR A 149 -17.30 11.28 -8.76
CA THR A 149 -18.37 11.91 -9.53
C THR A 149 -18.28 13.42 -9.36
N THR A 150 -18.22 14.13 -10.48
CA THR A 150 -18.28 15.61 -10.55
C THR A 150 -19.55 16.01 -11.30
N PRO A 151 -19.93 17.31 -11.31
CA PRO A 151 -21.07 17.78 -12.09
C PRO A 151 -20.96 17.51 -13.61
N TRP A 152 -19.75 17.31 -14.13
CA TRP A 152 -19.47 17.24 -15.57
C TRP A 152 -18.87 15.89 -16.01
N LYS A 153 -18.32 15.08 -15.08
CA LYS A 153 -17.73 13.78 -15.42
C LYS A 153 -17.77 12.81 -14.25
N THR A 154 -17.82 11.53 -14.62
CA THR A 154 -17.72 10.41 -13.68
C THR A 154 -16.48 9.59 -14.04
N TYR A 155 -15.71 9.21 -13.02
CA TYR A 155 -14.50 8.42 -13.14
C TYR A 155 -14.75 7.03 -12.56
N ALA A 156 -14.64 6.03 -13.42
CA ALA A 156 -14.68 4.62 -13.06
C ALA A 156 -13.27 4.03 -13.11
N ILE A 157 -13.15 2.71 -12.93
CA ILE A 157 -11.85 2.04 -12.96
C ILE A 157 -11.10 2.30 -14.27
N ASP A 158 -11.79 2.32 -15.42
CA ASP A 158 -11.18 2.57 -16.73
C ASP A 158 -10.49 3.92 -16.81
N SER A 159 -11.06 4.95 -16.17
CA SER A 159 -10.49 6.29 -16.13
C SER A 159 -9.13 6.37 -15.41
N LEU A 160 -8.84 5.38 -14.55
CA LEU A 160 -7.54 5.25 -13.87
C LEU A 160 -6.49 4.57 -14.76
N TYR A 161 -6.90 3.83 -15.79
CA TYR A 161 -6.01 3.09 -16.68
C TYR A 161 -5.80 3.82 -18.02
N ASP A 162 -6.81 4.51 -18.54
CA ASP A 162 -6.69 5.32 -19.76
C ASP A 162 -5.98 6.67 -19.53
N GLY A 163 -5.76 7.03 -18.26
CA GLY A 163 -5.05 8.23 -17.85
C GLY A 163 -5.92 9.49 -17.74
N SER A 164 -7.20 9.41 -18.11
CA SER A 164 -8.10 10.56 -18.12
C SER A 164 -8.33 11.15 -16.73
N PHE A 165 -8.35 10.33 -15.67
CA PHE A 165 -8.42 10.83 -14.31
C PHE A 165 -7.21 11.71 -13.95
N TYR A 166 -5.99 11.27 -14.25
CA TYR A 166 -4.79 12.02 -13.88
C TYR A 166 -4.66 13.32 -14.69
N SER A 167 -5.01 13.28 -15.97
CA SER A 167 -5.03 14.47 -16.83
C SER A 167 -5.93 15.56 -16.24
N ASP A 168 -7.16 15.20 -15.83
CA ASP A 168 -8.11 16.16 -15.27
C ASP A 168 -7.72 16.61 -13.85
N VAL A 169 -7.09 15.72 -13.07
CA VAL A 169 -6.51 16.07 -11.78
C VAL A 169 -5.34 17.04 -11.93
N GLU A 170 -4.54 16.95 -12.98
CA GLU A 170 -3.37 17.81 -13.21
C GLU A 170 -3.69 19.10 -13.97
N ALA A 171 -4.84 19.17 -14.65
CA ALA A 171 -5.30 20.33 -15.37
C ALA A 171 -5.26 21.60 -14.49
N PRO A 172 -4.87 22.76 -15.07
CA PRO A 172 -5.03 24.04 -14.38
C PRO A 172 -6.52 24.32 -14.11
N GLU A 173 -6.82 25.09 -13.07
CA GLU A 173 -8.18 25.59 -12.85
C GLU A 173 -8.59 26.45 -14.06
N GLU A 174 -9.53 25.95 -14.88
CA GLU A 174 -10.13 26.73 -15.96
C GLU A 174 -11.24 27.65 -15.38
N GLU A 175 -11.46 28.81 -16.01
CA GLU A 175 -12.46 29.81 -15.58
C GLU A 175 -13.90 29.25 -15.53
N ASP A 176 -14.16 28.12 -16.21
CA ASP A 176 -15.49 27.51 -16.35
C ASP A 176 -15.77 26.36 -15.34
N GLY A 177 -14.84 26.04 -14.43
CA GLY A 177 -15.10 25.11 -13.32
C GLY A 177 -14.98 23.62 -13.64
N GLU A 178 -14.29 23.25 -14.72
CA GLU A 178 -14.05 21.86 -15.14
C GLU A 178 -12.78 21.23 -14.55
N ALA A 179 -12.14 21.85 -13.56
CA ALA A 179 -11.00 21.26 -12.85
C ALA A 179 -11.45 20.41 -11.66
N LEU A 180 -10.74 19.30 -11.40
CA LEU A 180 -10.97 18.46 -10.22
C LEU A 180 -10.42 19.07 -8.92
N LYS A 181 -9.54 20.09 -9.01
CA LYS A 181 -8.90 20.76 -7.88
C LYS A 181 -9.66 21.99 -7.43
#